data_AF-A0A2Z5UKC7-F1
#
_entry.id   AF-A0A2Z5UKC7-F1
#
_cell.length_a   1.000
_cell.length_b   1.000
_cell.length_c   1.000
_cell.angle_alpha   90.00
_cell.angle_beta   90.00
_cell.angle_gamma   90.00
#
_symmetry.space_group_name_H-M   'P 1'
#
loop_
_entity.id
_entity.type
_entity.pdbx_description
1 polymer ?
#
loop_
_entity_poly.entity_id
_entity_poly.type
_entity_poly.pdbx_seq_one_letter_code
_entity_poly.pdbx_strand_id
1 'polypeptide(L)'
;MASQPNRKIAAAVVRTDAEQNQRLLDRAFALAFRGLVYAQIWEDPVVDMEALAIERGHRIATIASGGCNVFSYLTADPAEIVAVDLNTAHVALNHLKRVAIERLPDYLSFRRFFADADSAANIADYRAFVRPHLDETSRRYWEGRDLVGRRRINGFAHGLYKRGLLGNFIGLAHLVARMHRVDPRQFLEAQSIEEQRAIFDAKFAPFFDRKFIRWVTDQRSSLFGLGIPPAQYDALAGGRPMADVLRARLEKLACDFPLKDNYFAWQAFGRGYGKGVTVPLPPYLQAANYAAVKARAGRVTMLHANMTDMLAAADAASFNRYIFLDAQDWMSDAQLIALWAEVTRTARPGARVLFRTAAEPTLLPGRLPADLLDRWEYREDASRDYTRRDRSAIYGGVHLYVLKGAGA
;
A
#
# COMPACT_ATOMS: atom_id res chain seq x y z
N MET A 1 9.02 -11.15 -27.16
CA MET A 1 8.24 -12.07 -26.30
C MET A 1 8.23 -11.51 -24.89
N ALA A 2 7.08 -11.05 -24.38
CA ALA A 2 6.99 -10.56 -23.01
C ALA A 2 7.26 -11.71 -22.02
N SER A 3 8.21 -11.56 -21.10
CA SER A 3 8.50 -12.58 -20.08
C SER A 3 7.23 -12.90 -19.26
N GLN A 4 7.08 -14.15 -18.79
CA GLN A 4 5.93 -14.64 -18.01
C GLN A 4 5.39 -13.66 -16.93
N PRO A 5 6.23 -12.91 -16.16
CA PRO A 5 5.75 -11.93 -15.18
C PRO A 5 4.86 -10.83 -15.78
N ASN A 6 5.12 -10.43 -17.04
CA ASN A 6 4.36 -9.38 -17.70
C ASN A 6 2.93 -9.81 -18.05
N ARG A 7 2.69 -11.12 -18.23
CA ARG A 7 1.35 -11.63 -18.53
C ARG A 7 0.43 -11.54 -17.33
N LYS A 8 0.92 -11.74 -16.10
CA LYS A 8 0.10 -11.72 -14.89
C LYS A 8 -0.43 -10.32 -14.54
N ILE A 9 0.44 -9.31 -14.55
CA ILE A 9 0.02 -7.91 -14.32
C ILE A 9 -0.92 -7.44 -15.44
N ALA A 10 -0.59 -7.71 -16.70
CA ALA A 10 -1.44 -7.33 -17.82
C ALA A 10 -2.81 -8.02 -17.77
N ALA A 11 -2.89 -9.30 -17.42
CA ALA A 11 -4.17 -10.01 -17.29
C ALA A 11 -5.00 -9.50 -16.10
N ALA A 12 -4.36 -9.02 -15.03
CA ALA A 12 -5.05 -8.48 -13.87
C ALA A 12 -5.59 -7.06 -14.08
N VAL A 13 -4.90 -6.23 -14.89
CA VAL A 13 -5.23 -4.81 -15.06
C VAL A 13 -5.95 -4.50 -16.37
N VAL A 14 -5.65 -5.23 -17.45
CA VAL A 14 -6.20 -4.91 -18.78
C VAL A 14 -7.61 -5.48 -18.88
N ARG A 15 -8.59 -4.58 -18.83
CA ARG A 15 -10.00 -4.91 -19.04
C ARG A 15 -10.26 -5.24 -20.52
N THR A 16 -10.63 -6.48 -20.82
CA THR A 16 -10.83 -6.98 -22.20
C THR A 16 -12.09 -6.42 -22.88
N ASP A 17 -12.95 -5.79 -22.10
CA ASP A 17 -14.23 -5.16 -22.45
C ASP A 17 -14.13 -3.63 -22.57
N ALA A 18 -13.06 -2.99 -22.08
CA ALA A 18 -12.92 -1.53 -22.10
C ALA A 18 -12.66 -0.95 -23.52
N GLU A 19 -12.83 0.36 -23.72
CA GLU A 19 -12.52 1.01 -25.00
C GLU A 19 -11.03 0.94 -25.36
N GLN A 20 -10.69 1.04 -26.66
CA GLN A 20 -9.31 0.88 -27.16
C GLN A 20 -8.32 1.85 -26.50
N ASN A 21 -8.72 3.09 -26.28
CA ASN A 21 -7.89 4.09 -25.60
C ASN A 21 -7.64 3.72 -24.14
N GLN A 22 -8.65 3.19 -23.45
CA GLN A 22 -8.54 2.76 -22.05
C GLN A 22 -7.65 1.52 -21.92
N ARG A 23 -7.73 0.56 -22.85
CA ARG A 23 -6.81 -0.60 -22.90
C ARG A 23 -5.36 -0.21 -23.13
N LEU A 24 -5.09 0.82 -23.93
CA LEU A 24 -3.74 1.34 -24.15
C LEU A 24 -3.18 1.94 -22.86
N LEU A 25 -4.01 2.68 -22.12
CA LEU A 25 -3.65 3.23 -20.82
C LEU A 25 -3.40 2.13 -19.77
N ASP A 26 -4.24 1.08 -19.73
CA ASP A 26 -4.07 -0.07 -18.84
C ASP A 26 -2.75 -0.81 -19.12
N ARG A 27 -2.36 -0.92 -20.40
CA ARG A 27 -1.07 -1.51 -20.80
C ARG A 27 0.13 -0.63 -20.43
N ALA A 28 0.01 0.68 -20.59
CA ALA A 28 1.04 1.63 -20.16
C ALA A 28 1.23 1.58 -18.63
N PHE A 29 0.12 1.45 -17.89
CA PHE A 29 0.13 1.24 -16.45
C PHE A 29 0.82 -0.09 -16.08
N ALA A 30 0.45 -1.20 -16.72
CA ALA A 30 1.12 -2.50 -16.49
C ALA A 30 2.64 -2.45 -16.77
N LEU A 31 3.08 -1.60 -17.71
CA LEU A 31 4.50 -1.34 -17.99
C LEU A 31 5.15 -0.53 -16.86
N ALA A 32 4.49 0.52 -16.36
CA ALA A 32 4.96 1.32 -15.23
C ALA A 32 5.06 0.50 -13.92
N PHE A 33 4.21 -0.52 -13.78
CA PHE A 33 4.17 -1.45 -12.64
C PHE A 33 5.26 -2.53 -12.66
N ARG A 34 6.20 -2.51 -13.62
CA ARG A 34 7.35 -3.44 -13.64
C ARG A 34 8.43 -3.10 -12.61
N GLY A 35 8.49 -1.83 -12.20
CA GLY A 35 9.48 -1.33 -11.25
C GLY A 35 9.01 -1.41 -9.81
N LEU A 36 9.83 -0.92 -8.88
CA LEU A 36 9.34 -0.63 -7.54
C LEU A 36 8.28 0.47 -7.64
N VAL A 37 7.02 0.16 -7.34
CA VAL A 37 5.94 1.17 -7.36
C VAL A 37 5.93 1.88 -6.01
N TYR A 38 5.84 1.10 -4.94
CA TYR A 38 5.71 1.59 -3.57
C TYR A 38 6.83 1.03 -2.69
N ALA A 39 7.64 1.91 -2.09
CA ALA A 39 8.58 1.51 -1.03
C ALA A 39 7.89 1.37 0.34
N GLN A 40 6.74 2.03 0.50
CA GLN A 40 5.83 1.96 1.63
C GLN A 40 4.39 1.81 1.10
N ILE A 41 3.62 0.95 1.77
CA ILE A 41 2.17 0.78 1.57
C ILE A 41 1.40 1.95 2.20
N TRP A 42 0.25 2.33 1.63
CA TRP A 42 -0.52 3.53 2.02
C TRP A 42 -1.84 3.16 2.69
N GLU A 43 -1.87 2.04 3.39
CA GLU A 43 -3.02 1.51 4.10
C GLU A 43 -2.65 1.40 5.58
N ASP A 44 -3.48 1.93 6.46
CA ASP A 44 -3.15 1.95 7.89
C ASP A 44 -3.27 0.56 8.54
N PRO A 45 -2.14 -0.09 8.93
CA PRO A 45 -2.18 -1.42 9.52
C PRO A 45 -2.84 -1.46 10.90
N VAL A 46 -2.93 -0.31 11.60
CA VAL A 46 -3.60 -0.25 12.90
C VAL A 46 -5.10 -0.40 12.73
N VAL A 47 -5.66 0.33 11.76
CA VAL A 47 -7.06 0.19 11.35
C VAL A 47 -7.32 -1.22 10.80
N ASP A 48 -6.39 -1.76 10.01
CA ASP A 48 -6.53 -3.11 9.46
C ASP A 48 -6.63 -4.18 10.56
N MET A 49 -5.70 -4.16 11.52
CA MET A 49 -5.67 -5.15 12.61
C MET A 49 -6.93 -5.08 13.48
N GLU A 50 -7.46 -3.88 13.72
CA GLU A 50 -8.70 -3.68 14.46
C GLU A 50 -9.93 -4.17 13.68
N ALA A 51 -10.10 -3.72 12.44
CA ALA A 51 -11.24 -4.09 11.60
C ALA A 51 -11.31 -5.60 11.37
N LEU A 52 -10.16 -6.21 11.13
CA LEU A 52 -10.03 -7.64 10.96
C LEU A 52 -10.08 -8.39 12.29
N ALA A 53 -9.93 -7.76 13.45
CA ALA A 53 -9.70 -8.45 14.73
C ALA A 53 -8.68 -9.60 14.53
N ILE A 54 -7.46 -9.22 14.15
CA ILE A 54 -6.35 -10.18 14.02
C ILE A 54 -5.97 -10.63 15.42
N GLU A 55 -5.86 -11.95 15.59
CA GLU A 55 -5.62 -12.59 16.88
C GLU A 55 -4.70 -13.79 16.65
N ARG A 56 -4.22 -14.35 17.76
CA ARG A 56 -3.40 -15.55 17.77
C ARG A 56 -4.12 -16.71 17.09
N GLY A 57 -3.39 -17.45 16.25
CA GLY A 57 -3.93 -18.61 15.54
C GLY A 57 -4.55 -18.28 14.18
N HIS A 58 -4.80 -17.00 13.87
CA HIS A 58 -5.37 -16.63 12.58
C HIS A 58 -4.40 -16.85 11.42
N ARG A 59 -4.97 -17.32 10.31
CA ARG A 59 -4.30 -17.40 9.01
C ARG A 59 -4.81 -16.29 8.10
N ILE A 60 -3.89 -15.54 7.53
CA ILE A 60 -4.17 -14.29 6.80
C ILE A 60 -3.79 -14.46 5.33
N ALA A 61 -4.71 -14.13 4.41
CA ALA A 61 -4.43 -13.94 3.00
C ALA A 61 -4.37 -12.43 2.70
N THR A 62 -3.25 -11.92 2.19
CA THR A 62 -3.08 -10.48 1.95
C THR A 62 -2.32 -10.18 0.67
N ILE A 63 -2.57 -9.02 0.06
CA ILE A 63 -1.66 -8.48 -0.95
C ILE A 63 -0.45 -7.85 -0.24
N ALA A 64 0.75 -8.10 -0.75
CA ALA A 64 1.99 -7.69 -0.08
C ALA A 64 2.32 -6.21 -0.26
N SER A 65 2.27 -5.69 -1.49
CA SER A 65 2.66 -4.33 -1.85
C SER A 65 4.05 -3.97 -1.26
N GLY A 66 4.20 -2.80 -0.65
CA GLY A 66 5.42 -2.39 0.04
C GLY A 66 5.77 -3.24 1.27
N GLY A 67 4.91 -4.15 1.72
CA GLY A 67 5.18 -5.12 2.78
C GLY A 67 5.05 -4.61 4.22
N CYS A 68 4.89 -3.30 4.44
CA CYS A 68 4.83 -2.74 5.79
C CYS A 68 3.67 -3.34 6.61
N ASN A 69 2.50 -3.55 5.99
CA ASN A 69 1.34 -4.10 6.67
C ASN A 69 1.52 -5.58 6.98
N VAL A 70 2.04 -6.37 6.02
CA VAL A 70 2.39 -7.79 6.21
C VAL A 70 3.19 -7.99 7.49
N PHE A 71 4.28 -7.24 7.67
CA PHE A 71 5.11 -7.37 8.89
C PHE A 71 4.48 -6.70 10.12
N SER A 72 3.59 -5.70 9.93
CA SER A 72 2.89 -5.08 11.07
C SER A 72 1.84 -6.02 11.66
N TYR A 73 1.18 -6.83 10.84
CA TYR A 73 0.21 -7.83 11.32
C TYR A 73 0.85 -8.89 12.23
N LEU A 74 2.17 -9.13 12.12
CA LEU A 74 2.88 -10.03 13.03
C LEU A 74 2.85 -9.56 14.50
N THR A 75 2.57 -8.28 14.75
CA THR A 75 2.42 -7.75 16.12
C THR A 75 1.22 -8.37 16.84
N ALA A 76 0.17 -8.74 16.09
CA ALA A 76 -1.03 -9.40 16.60
C ALA A 76 -0.92 -10.95 16.70
N ASP A 77 0.28 -11.51 16.56
CA ASP A 77 0.60 -12.95 16.72
C ASP A 77 -0.16 -13.96 15.82
N PRO A 78 -0.44 -13.67 14.53
CA PRO A 78 -1.09 -14.64 13.65
C PRO A 78 -0.27 -15.93 13.51
N ALA A 79 -0.94 -17.03 13.18
CA ALA A 79 -0.28 -18.31 12.93
C ALA A 79 0.51 -18.29 11.62
N GLU A 80 -0.05 -17.70 10.57
CA GLU A 80 0.59 -17.58 9.26
C GLU A 80 0.01 -16.39 8.49
N ILE A 81 0.87 -15.74 7.70
CA ILE A 81 0.48 -14.74 6.70
C ILE A 81 0.93 -15.25 5.33
N VAL A 82 -0.02 -15.53 4.45
CA VAL A 82 0.23 -15.80 3.03
C VAL A 82 0.02 -14.50 2.27
N ALA A 83 1.12 -13.91 1.84
CA ALA A 83 1.13 -12.64 1.14
C ALA A 83 1.49 -12.84 -0.34
N VAL A 84 0.66 -12.30 -1.22
CA VAL A 84 0.82 -12.41 -2.68
C VAL A 84 1.10 -11.04 -3.30
N ASP A 85 1.85 -11.01 -4.38
CA ASP A 85 1.97 -9.82 -5.22
C ASP A 85 2.23 -10.22 -6.67
N LEU A 86 1.73 -9.42 -7.61
CA LEU A 86 1.97 -9.59 -9.04
C LEU A 86 3.27 -8.93 -9.49
N ASN A 87 3.79 -7.98 -8.71
CA ASN A 87 5.00 -7.24 -8.99
C ASN A 87 6.22 -7.90 -8.35
N THR A 88 7.14 -8.37 -9.20
CA THR A 88 8.38 -9.01 -8.76
C THR A 88 9.28 -8.09 -7.93
N ALA A 89 9.21 -6.77 -8.12
CA ALA A 89 9.92 -5.80 -7.29
C ALA A 89 9.38 -5.76 -5.85
N HIS A 90 8.06 -5.84 -5.68
CA HIS A 90 7.44 -5.92 -4.36
C HIS A 90 7.76 -7.23 -3.68
N VAL A 91 7.68 -8.36 -4.40
CA VAL A 91 8.11 -9.67 -3.89
C VAL A 91 9.57 -9.62 -3.41
N ALA A 92 10.48 -9.06 -4.22
CA ALA A 92 11.89 -8.91 -3.86
C ALA A 92 12.11 -7.98 -2.65
N LEU A 93 11.32 -6.91 -2.51
CA LEU A 93 11.34 -6.03 -1.33
C LEU A 93 10.88 -6.74 -0.07
N ASN A 94 9.82 -7.53 -0.17
CA ASN A 94 9.29 -8.27 0.97
C ASN A 94 10.24 -9.38 1.42
N HIS A 95 10.88 -10.11 0.50
CA HIS A 95 11.94 -11.06 0.84
C HIS A 95 13.12 -10.36 1.51
N LEU A 96 13.54 -9.20 1.01
CA LEU A 96 14.58 -8.41 1.64
C LEU A 96 14.21 -8.01 3.07
N LYS A 97 12.97 -7.52 3.30
CA LYS A 97 12.47 -7.17 4.64
C LYS A 97 12.46 -8.36 5.59
N ARG A 98 11.95 -9.53 5.14
CA ARG A 98 11.91 -10.77 5.93
C ARG A 98 13.30 -11.22 6.35
N VAL A 99 14.22 -11.32 5.39
CA VAL A 99 15.59 -11.76 5.68
C VAL A 99 16.31 -10.72 6.57
N ALA A 100 16.12 -9.43 6.31
CA ALA A 100 16.79 -8.40 7.09
C ALA A 100 16.31 -8.34 8.55
N ILE A 101 15.01 -8.53 8.83
CA ILE A 101 14.56 -8.56 10.23
C ILE A 101 15.09 -9.79 10.98
N GLU A 102 15.23 -10.93 10.28
CA GLU A 102 15.79 -12.16 10.84
C GLU A 102 17.31 -12.05 11.09
N ARG A 103 18.04 -11.42 10.17
CA ARG A 103 19.51 -11.55 10.09
C ARG A 103 20.32 -10.32 10.48
N LEU A 104 19.74 -9.11 10.46
CA LEU A 104 20.45 -7.93 10.94
C LEU A 104 20.74 -8.06 12.44
N PRO A 105 21.87 -7.51 12.91
CA PRO A 105 22.39 -7.77 14.25
C PRO A 105 21.44 -7.25 15.35
N ASP A 106 20.82 -6.09 15.14
CA ASP A 106 19.99 -5.43 16.13
C ASP A 106 18.88 -4.57 15.52
N TYR A 107 18.04 -4.01 16.40
CA TYR A 107 16.98 -3.09 16.04
C TYR A 107 17.51 -1.84 15.34
N LEU A 108 18.61 -1.25 15.81
CA LEU A 108 19.15 0.00 15.26
C LEU A 108 19.59 -0.18 13.80
N SER A 109 20.19 -1.32 13.47
CA SER A 109 20.55 -1.69 12.10
C SER A 109 19.31 -1.88 11.23
N PHE A 110 18.27 -2.56 11.75
CA PHE A 110 17.00 -2.71 11.04
C PHE A 110 16.29 -1.37 10.80
N ARG A 111 16.22 -0.51 11.82
CA ARG A 111 15.66 0.84 11.78
C ARG A 111 16.44 1.72 10.81
N ARG A 112 17.78 1.70 10.82
CA ARG A 112 18.61 2.42 9.85
C ARG A 112 18.37 1.93 8.42
N PHE A 113 18.23 0.61 8.25
CA PHE A 113 18.02 0.02 6.94
C PHE A 113 16.68 0.43 6.33
N PHE A 114 15.58 0.30 7.08
CA PHE A 114 14.24 0.49 6.50
C PHE A 114 13.56 1.79 6.85
N ALA A 115 13.87 2.47 7.94
CA ALA A 115 13.20 3.73 8.23
C ALA A 115 14.03 4.96 7.79
N ASP A 116 15.34 5.00 8.07
CA ASP A 116 16.20 6.05 7.52
C ASP A 116 16.45 5.78 6.03
N ALA A 117 16.83 4.54 5.71
CA ALA A 117 17.03 4.03 4.35
C ALA A 117 17.95 4.91 3.49
N ASP A 118 18.90 5.62 4.12
CA ASP A 118 19.78 6.60 3.49
C ASP A 118 21.22 6.57 4.03
N SER A 119 21.72 5.38 4.39
CA SER A 119 23.06 5.19 4.94
C SER A 119 23.91 4.21 4.14
N ALA A 120 25.17 4.57 3.87
CA ALA A 120 26.14 3.67 3.23
C ALA A 120 26.38 2.38 4.03
N ALA A 121 26.22 2.42 5.36
CA ALA A 121 26.30 1.24 6.23
C ALA A 121 25.27 0.18 5.86
N ASN A 122 24.11 0.56 5.31
CA ASN A 122 23.09 -0.39 4.86
C ASN A 122 23.62 -1.31 3.75
N ILE A 123 24.58 -0.85 2.93
CA ILE A 123 25.16 -1.69 1.87
C ILE A 123 26.17 -2.69 2.44
N ALA A 124 26.93 -2.29 3.46
CA ALA A 124 27.82 -3.20 4.18
C ALA A 124 26.99 -4.29 4.88
N ASP A 125 25.95 -3.89 5.61
CA ASP A 125 25.03 -4.81 6.29
C ASP A 125 24.30 -5.74 5.33
N TYR A 126 23.83 -5.21 4.20
CA TYR A 126 23.23 -6.05 3.17
C TYR A 126 24.20 -7.15 2.75
N ARG A 127 25.47 -6.82 2.48
CA ARG A 127 26.47 -7.81 2.03
C ARG A 127 26.79 -8.83 3.11
N ALA A 128 26.94 -8.39 4.36
CA ALA A 128 27.36 -9.22 5.47
C ALA A 128 26.24 -10.14 5.99
N PHE A 129 25.03 -9.59 6.20
CA PHE A 129 23.98 -10.26 6.96
C PHE A 129 22.78 -10.68 6.11
N VAL A 130 22.46 -9.97 5.03
CA VAL A 130 21.20 -10.20 4.30
C VAL A 130 21.41 -11.00 3.02
N ARG A 131 22.37 -10.59 2.19
CA ARG A 131 22.69 -11.16 0.89
C ARG A 131 22.88 -12.68 0.93
N PRO A 132 23.63 -13.29 1.88
CA PRO A 132 23.86 -14.73 1.88
C PRO A 132 22.58 -15.56 2.02
N HIS A 133 21.56 -15.00 2.69
CA HIS A 133 20.30 -15.68 2.98
C HIS A 133 19.14 -15.28 2.06
N LEU A 134 19.36 -14.28 1.20
CA LEU A 134 18.38 -13.84 0.22
C LEU A 134 18.34 -14.82 -0.96
N ASP A 135 17.12 -15.16 -1.41
CA ASP A 135 16.92 -16.02 -2.57
C ASP A 135 17.51 -15.41 -3.85
N GLU A 136 17.83 -16.26 -4.81
CA GLU A 136 18.53 -15.86 -6.04
C GLU A 136 17.72 -14.85 -6.87
N THR A 137 16.39 -14.95 -6.90
CA THR A 137 15.53 -14.04 -7.67
C THR A 137 15.56 -12.64 -7.07
N SER A 138 15.34 -12.53 -5.76
CA SER A 138 15.39 -11.26 -5.04
C SER A 138 16.80 -10.65 -5.05
N ARG A 139 17.84 -11.48 -4.89
CA ARG A 139 19.23 -11.04 -5.00
C ARG A 139 19.49 -10.44 -6.37
N ARG A 140 19.15 -11.13 -7.46
CA ARG A 140 19.32 -10.63 -8.83
C ARG A 140 18.62 -9.30 -9.07
N TYR A 141 17.41 -9.11 -8.52
CA TYR A 141 16.70 -7.84 -8.59
C TYR A 141 17.49 -6.70 -7.93
N TRP A 142 17.89 -6.88 -6.67
CA TRP A 142 18.59 -5.86 -5.87
C TRP A 142 20.02 -5.59 -6.34
N GLU A 143 20.71 -6.62 -6.81
CA GLU A 143 22.06 -6.50 -7.37
C GLU A 143 22.07 -5.98 -8.80
N GLY A 144 20.95 -6.14 -9.53
CA GLY A 144 20.74 -5.60 -10.86
C GLY A 144 20.70 -4.07 -10.90
N ARG A 145 20.83 -3.52 -12.12
CA ARG A 145 20.92 -2.07 -12.36
C ARG A 145 19.55 -1.43 -12.63
N ASP A 146 19.35 -0.22 -12.09
CA ASP A 146 18.25 0.66 -12.45
C ASP A 146 18.46 1.31 -13.84
N LEU A 147 17.51 2.15 -14.27
CA LEU A 147 17.53 2.79 -15.58
C LEU A 147 18.75 3.71 -15.81
N VAL A 148 19.38 4.19 -14.73
CA VAL A 148 20.60 5.02 -14.79
C VAL A 148 21.87 4.21 -14.50
N GLY A 149 21.78 2.88 -14.56
CA GLY A 149 22.91 1.97 -14.47
C GLY A 149 23.41 1.70 -13.04
N ARG A 150 22.74 2.18 -11.99
CA ARG A 150 23.16 1.98 -10.59
C ARG A 150 22.54 0.72 -10.01
N ARG A 151 23.26 -0.01 -9.15
CA ARG A 151 22.68 -1.17 -8.46
C ARG A 151 21.49 -0.73 -7.60
N ARG A 152 20.35 -1.42 -7.71
CA ARG A 152 19.12 -1.03 -6.99
C ARG A 152 19.30 -0.99 -5.48
N ILE A 153 20.10 -1.91 -4.92
CA ILE A 153 20.40 -1.96 -3.48
C ILE A 153 21.02 -0.64 -2.96
N ASN A 154 21.73 0.11 -3.81
CA ASN A 154 22.29 1.42 -3.44
C ASN A 154 21.21 2.46 -3.12
N GLY A 155 19.92 2.16 -3.36
CA GLY A 155 18.82 2.98 -2.87
C GLY A 155 18.79 3.14 -1.37
N PHE A 156 19.15 2.10 -0.63
CA PHE A 156 19.22 2.14 0.83
C PHE A 156 20.36 2.99 1.38
N ALA A 157 21.28 3.46 0.52
CA ALA A 157 22.34 4.40 0.89
C ALA A 157 22.00 5.86 0.59
N HIS A 158 20.94 6.13 -0.18
CA HIS A 158 20.64 7.49 -0.69
C HIS A 158 19.18 7.90 -0.51
N GLY A 159 18.39 7.12 0.25
CA GLY A 159 16.96 7.33 0.45
C GLY A 159 16.11 6.44 -0.46
N LEU A 160 15.72 5.26 0.03
CA LEU A 160 14.82 4.34 -0.70
C LEU A 160 13.49 5.01 -1.03
N TYR A 161 12.91 5.76 -0.08
CA TYR A 161 11.59 6.39 -0.20
C TYR A 161 11.53 7.52 -1.24
N LYS A 162 12.68 7.97 -1.74
CA LYS A 162 12.78 8.93 -2.85
C LYS A 162 12.73 8.24 -4.22
N ARG A 163 12.60 6.91 -4.25
CA ARG A 163 12.61 6.07 -5.46
C ARG A 163 11.28 5.36 -5.65
N GLY A 164 11.14 4.74 -6.82
CA GLY A 164 9.91 4.10 -7.26
C GLY A 164 8.91 5.10 -7.83
N LEU A 165 7.78 4.60 -8.35
CA LEU A 165 6.80 5.44 -9.02
C LEU A 165 6.31 6.57 -8.11
N LEU A 166 5.85 6.22 -6.91
CA LEU A 166 5.31 7.20 -5.97
C LEU A 166 6.39 8.12 -5.39
N GLY A 167 7.59 7.60 -5.08
CA GLY A 167 8.69 8.43 -4.55
C GLY A 167 9.19 9.48 -5.55
N ASN A 168 9.14 9.15 -6.86
CA ASN A 168 9.42 10.09 -7.94
C ASN A 168 8.31 11.13 -8.07
N PHE A 169 7.04 10.71 -7.96
CA PHE A 169 5.90 11.61 -8.02
C PHE A 169 5.88 12.62 -6.88
N ILE A 170 6.04 12.17 -5.63
CA ILE A 170 6.14 13.09 -4.47
C ILE A 170 7.33 14.04 -4.67
N GLY A 171 8.45 13.56 -5.24
CA GLY A 171 9.58 14.39 -5.60
C GLY A 171 9.25 15.49 -6.62
N LEU A 172 8.46 15.18 -7.64
CA LEU A 172 7.98 16.15 -8.63
C LEU A 172 7.02 17.16 -7.98
N ALA A 173 6.07 16.71 -7.16
CA ALA A 173 5.17 17.59 -6.42
C ALA A 173 5.94 18.55 -5.51
N HIS A 174 6.98 18.08 -4.81
CA HIS A 174 7.88 18.91 -4.02
C HIS A 174 8.67 19.92 -4.86
N LEU A 175 9.08 19.55 -6.07
CA LEU A 175 9.73 20.48 -6.99
C LEU A 175 8.77 21.59 -7.42
N VAL A 176 7.54 21.23 -7.82
CA VAL A 176 6.50 22.19 -8.21
C VAL A 176 6.14 23.12 -7.06
N ALA A 177 5.94 22.58 -5.85
CA ALA A 177 5.70 23.39 -4.65
C ALA A 177 6.82 24.41 -4.42
N ARG A 178 8.10 23.99 -4.51
CA ARG A 178 9.26 24.88 -4.32
C ARG A 178 9.38 25.94 -5.41
N MET A 179 9.05 25.62 -6.67
CA MET A 179 8.97 26.64 -7.75
C MET A 179 7.92 27.70 -7.43
N HIS A 180 6.91 27.36 -6.64
CA HIS A 180 5.90 28.28 -6.11
C HIS A 180 6.21 28.79 -4.70
N ARG A 181 7.47 28.69 -4.25
CA ARG A 181 7.98 29.16 -2.95
C ARG A 181 7.35 28.49 -1.73
N VAL A 182 6.81 27.28 -1.89
CA VAL A 182 6.33 26.43 -0.79
C VAL A 182 7.32 25.29 -0.60
N ASP A 183 7.96 25.18 0.57
CA ASP A 183 8.74 23.99 0.94
C ASP A 183 7.85 23.04 1.77
N PRO A 184 7.48 21.87 1.22
CA PRO A 184 6.61 20.94 1.95
C PRO A 184 7.16 20.50 3.30
N ARG A 185 8.48 20.51 3.48
CA ARG A 185 9.14 20.04 4.73
C ARG A 185 8.84 20.94 5.92
N GLN A 186 8.53 22.22 5.69
CA GLN A 186 8.14 23.14 6.76
C GLN A 186 6.88 22.66 7.49
N PHE A 187 6.06 21.83 6.84
CA PHE A 187 4.91 21.21 7.48
C PHE A 187 5.32 20.32 8.66
N LEU A 188 6.48 19.65 8.58
CA LEU A 188 6.98 18.73 9.60
C LEU A 188 7.50 19.43 10.86
N GLU A 189 7.55 20.76 10.85
CA GLU A 189 7.96 21.58 12.00
C GLU A 189 6.77 21.91 12.92
N ALA A 190 5.53 21.67 12.48
CA ALA A 190 4.33 21.93 13.27
C ALA A 190 4.27 21.07 14.53
N GLN A 191 3.92 21.70 15.66
CA GLN A 191 3.86 21.08 16.98
C GLN A 191 2.42 20.77 17.42
N SER A 192 1.42 21.29 16.71
CA SER A 192 0.00 21.13 17.01
C SER A 192 -0.86 20.99 15.75
N ILE A 193 -2.10 20.52 15.90
CA ILE A 193 -3.05 20.44 14.78
C ILE A 193 -3.44 21.84 14.30
N GLU A 194 -3.50 22.80 15.21
CA GLU A 194 -3.81 24.20 14.91
C GLU A 194 -2.72 24.80 14.02
N GLU A 195 -1.44 24.54 14.32
CA GLU A 195 -0.32 24.92 13.47
C GLU A 195 -0.33 24.18 12.12
N GLN A 196 -0.63 22.88 12.12
CA GLN A 196 -0.80 22.09 10.89
C GLN A 196 -1.86 22.74 9.97
N ARG A 197 -3.03 23.10 10.53
CA ARG A 197 -4.12 23.76 9.80
C ARG A 197 -3.71 25.14 9.29
N ALA A 198 -3.09 25.97 10.14
CA ALA A 198 -2.61 27.29 9.74
C ALA A 198 -1.58 27.22 8.59
N ILE A 199 -0.64 26.27 8.63
CA ILE A 199 0.32 26.05 7.55
C ILE A 199 -0.39 25.54 6.28
N PHE A 200 -1.33 24.61 6.41
CA PHE A 200 -2.09 24.07 5.29
C PHE A 200 -2.85 25.17 4.55
N ASP A 201 -3.64 25.96 5.28
CA ASP A 201 -4.47 27.02 4.72
C ASP A 201 -3.63 28.15 4.08
N ALA A 202 -2.50 28.49 4.70
CA ALA A 202 -1.63 29.55 4.20
C ALA A 202 -0.79 29.13 2.98
N LYS A 203 -0.31 27.88 2.93
CA LYS A 203 0.72 27.45 1.97
C LYS A 203 0.26 26.39 0.97
N PHE A 204 -0.60 25.47 1.38
CA PHE A 204 -0.97 24.31 0.57
C PHE A 204 -2.34 24.47 -0.08
N ALA A 205 -3.37 24.90 0.66
CA ALA A 205 -4.71 25.09 0.12
C ALA A 205 -4.74 26.01 -1.14
N PRO A 206 -4.06 27.18 -1.17
CA PRO A 206 -4.10 28.09 -2.31
C PRO A 206 -3.41 27.54 -3.57
N PHE A 207 -2.65 26.43 -3.44
CA PHE A 207 -2.03 25.77 -4.59
C PHE A 207 -3.07 25.12 -5.50
N PHE A 208 -4.12 24.54 -4.93
CA PHE A 208 -5.18 23.84 -5.67
C PHE A 208 -6.12 24.78 -6.42
N ASP A 209 -6.16 26.05 -6.04
CA ASP A 209 -6.99 27.07 -6.70
C ASP A 209 -6.34 27.64 -7.98
N ARG A 210 -5.07 27.29 -8.25
CA ARG A 210 -4.34 27.82 -9.41
C ARG A 210 -4.80 27.15 -10.70
N LYS A 211 -5.06 27.95 -11.73
CA LYS A 211 -5.54 27.48 -13.06
C LYS A 211 -4.68 26.35 -13.65
N PHE A 212 -3.36 26.45 -13.56
CA PHE A 212 -2.45 25.41 -14.05
C PHE A 212 -2.62 24.09 -13.29
N ILE A 213 -2.79 24.13 -11.97
CA ILE A 213 -2.96 22.94 -11.14
C ILE A 213 -4.30 22.28 -11.43
N ARG A 214 -5.38 23.06 -11.47
CA ARG A 214 -6.71 22.56 -11.88
C ARG A 214 -6.65 21.90 -13.25
N TRP A 215 -6.07 22.57 -14.24
CA TRP A 215 -5.89 22.03 -15.59
C TRP A 215 -5.11 20.71 -15.62
N VAL A 216 -4.02 20.59 -14.85
CA VAL A 216 -3.25 19.34 -14.76
C VAL A 216 -4.09 18.23 -14.12
N THR A 217 -4.75 18.49 -12.99
CA THR A 217 -5.54 17.48 -12.27
C THR A 217 -6.79 17.05 -13.02
N ASP A 218 -7.31 17.89 -13.91
CA ASP A 218 -8.43 17.59 -14.79
C ASP A 218 -8.03 16.62 -15.93
N GLN A 219 -6.73 16.42 -16.18
CA GLN A 219 -6.28 15.39 -17.11
C GLN A 219 -6.30 14.01 -16.45
N ARG A 220 -7.06 13.06 -17.01
CA ARG A 220 -7.11 11.65 -16.56
C ARG A 220 -5.74 10.99 -16.45
N SER A 221 -4.78 11.43 -17.27
CA SER A 221 -3.41 10.91 -17.28
C SER A 221 -2.49 11.48 -16.20
N SER A 222 -2.84 12.60 -15.56
CA SER A 222 -1.98 13.20 -14.55
C SER A 222 -1.81 12.32 -13.30
N LEU A 223 -2.82 11.50 -12.99
CA LEU A 223 -2.85 10.64 -11.81
C LEU A 223 -2.08 9.31 -12.01
N PHE A 224 -1.63 8.99 -13.23
CA PHE A 224 -0.76 7.81 -13.45
C PHE A 224 0.48 7.85 -12.56
N GLY A 225 1.05 9.04 -12.35
CA GLY A 225 2.22 9.23 -11.50
C GLY A 225 1.95 8.96 -10.02
N LEU A 226 0.70 9.09 -9.57
CA LEU A 226 0.27 8.75 -8.20
C LEU A 226 0.15 7.25 -7.96
N GLY A 227 0.30 6.42 -8.99
CA GLY A 227 0.00 4.99 -8.92
C GLY A 227 -1.50 4.67 -8.95
N ILE A 228 -2.34 5.69 -9.21
CA ILE A 228 -3.79 5.58 -9.36
C ILE A 228 -4.09 5.27 -10.84
N PRO A 229 -4.63 4.09 -11.17
CA PRO A 229 -5.03 3.78 -12.55
C PRO A 229 -6.19 4.69 -13.02
N PRO A 230 -6.34 4.90 -14.34
CA PRO A 230 -7.42 5.70 -14.91
C PRO A 230 -8.82 5.17 -14.59
N ALA A 231 -8.94 3.86 -14.38
CA ALA A 231 -10.20 3.22 -13.99
C ALA A 231 -10.73 3.77 -12.66
N GLN A 232 -9.85 4.23 -11.77
CA GLN A 232 -10.23 4.86 -10.51
C GLN A 232 -10.56 6.35 -10.67
N TYR A 233 -10.25 7.01 -11.79
CA TYR A 233 -10.38 8.49 -11.92
C TYR A 233 -11.82 8.96 -11.69
N ASP A 234 -12.77 8.41 -12.44
CA ASP A 234 -14.16 8.88 -12.38
C ASP A 234 -14.79 8.50 -11.02
N ALA A 235 -14.46 7.31 -10.50
CA ALA A 235 -14.88 6.85 -9.17
C ALA A 235 -14.30 7.72 -8.04
N LEU A 236 -13.05 8.14 -8.19
CA LEU A 236 -12.34 9.04 -7.28
C LEU A 236 -12.93 10.46 -7.31
N ALA A 237 -13.20 10.98 -8.51
CA ALA A 237 -13.76 12.31 -8.70
C ALA A 237 -15.14 12.41 -8.03
N GLY A 238 -15.97 11.37 -8.17
CA GLY A 238 -17.31 11.34 -7.58
C GLY A 238 -18.17 12.52 -8.03
N GLY A 239 -17.99 12.97 -9.27
CA GLY A 239 -18.68 14.15 -9.83
C GLY A 239 -18.11 15.52 -9.39
N ARG A 240 -17.03 15.56 -8.61
CA ARG A 240 -16.35 16.80 -8.20
C ARG A 240 -15.08 17.05 -9.04
N PRO A 241 -14.62 18.31 -9.14
CA PRO A 241 -13.32 18.60 -9.74
C PRO A 241 -12.20 17.86 -9.00
N MET A 242 -11.28 17.24 -9.74
CA MET A 242 -10.22 16.40 -9.15
C MET A 242 -9.31 17.19 -8.21
N ALA A 243 -9.04 18.47 -8.51
CA ALA A 243 -8.29 19.36 -7.62
C ALA A 243 -8.89 19.44 -6.21
N ASP A 244 -10.22 19.48 -6.12
CA ASP A 244 -10.93 19.62 -4.85
C ASP A 244 -10.90 18.29 -4.06
N VAL A 245 -10.96 17.15 -4.76
CA VAL A 245 -10.78 15.82 -4.17
C VAL A 245 -9.36 15.65 -3.62
N LEU A 246 -8.35 16.00 -4.40
CA LEU A 246 -6.94 15.92 -3.98
C LEU A 246 -6.64 16.89 -2.83
N ARG A 247 -7.24 18.09 -2.84
CA ARG A 247 -7.16 19.04 -1.73
C ARG A 247 -7.73 18.45 -0.45
N ALA A 248 -8.95 17.89 -0.49
CA ALA A 248 -9.59 17.30 0.69
C ALA A 248 -8.78 16.11 1.26
N ARG A 249 -8.19 15.28 0.39
CA ARG A 249 -7.33 14.16 0.82
C ARG A 249 -6.03 14.64 1.46
N LEU A 250 -5.38 15.63 0.86
CA LEU A 250 -4.18 16.23 1.44
C LEU A 250 -4.50 16.94 2.75
N GLU A 251 -5.65 17.61 2.84
CA GLU A 251 -6.13 18.26 4.05
C GLU A 251 -6.33 17.26 5.19
N LYS A 252 -7.02 16.14 4.93
CA LYS A 252 -7.18 15.06 5.92
C LYS A 252 -5.82 14.50 6.37
N LEU A 253 -4.93 14.19 5.42
CA LEU A 253 -3.58 13.71 5.73
C LEU A 253 -2.81 14.68 6.63
N ALA A 254 -2.93 15.97 6.31
CA ALA A 254 -2.23 17.05 6.98
C ALA A 254 -2.83 17.38 8.35
N CYS A 255 -4.15 17.47 8.48
CA CYS A 255 -4.75 18.25 9.56
C CYS A 255 -5.73 17.46 10.45
N ASP A 256 -6.07 16.22 10.12
CA ASP A 256 -7.00 15.43 10.95
C ASP A 256 -6.27 14.54 11.97
N PHE A 257 -4.95 14.41 11.85
CA PHE A 257 -4.12 13.59 12.72
C PHE A 257 -2.89 14.37 13.20
N PRO A 258 -2.49 14.27 14.48
CA PRO A 258 -1.23 14.83 14.95
C PRO A 258 -0.04 14.26 14.17
N LEU A 259 0.91 15.11 13.78
CA LEU A 259 2.14 14.67 13.08
C LEU A 259 2.96 13.65 13.86
N LYS A 260 2.93 13.67 15.20
CA LYS A 260 3.60 12.69 16.06
C LYS A 260 3.02 11.27 15.94
N ASP A 261 1.81 11.14 15.41
CA ASP A 261 1.08 9.87 15.28
C ASP A 261 0.91 9.43 13.82
N ASN A 262 1.21 10.29 12.83
CA ASN A 262 0.95 10.04 11.42
C ASN A 262 2.22 9.92 10.56
N TYR A 263 2.81 8.73 10.48
CA TYR A 263 3.99 8.48 9.64
C TYR A 263 3.73 8.61 8.13
N PHE A 264 2.47 8.58 7.67
CA PHE A 264 2.13 8.82 6.27
C PHE A 264 2.37 10.29 5.89
N ALA A 265 2.05 11.22 6.79
CA ALA A 265 2.35 12.64 6.61
C ALA A 265 3.87 12.87 6.49
N TRP A 266 4.68 12.18 7.31
CA TRP A 266 6.15 12.22 7.18
C TRP A 266 6.63 11.79 5.80
N GLN A 267 6.05 10.73 5.22
CA GLN A 267 6.39 10.34 3.84
C GLN A 267 5.97 11.38 2.81
N ALA A 268 4.75 11.91 2.93
CA ALA A 268 4.21 12.88 1.97
C ALA A 268 5.01 14.20 1.97
N PHE A 269 5.31 14.73 3.16
CA PHE A 269 5.96 16.04 3.32
C PHE A 269 7.49 15.96 3.48
N GLY A 270 8.04 14.82 3.89
CA GLY A 270 9.47 14.61 4.14
C GLY A 270 10.17 13.64 3.20
N ARG A 271 9.41 12.85 2.41
CA ARG A 271 9.94 11.81 1.51
C ARG A 271 10.77 10.74 2.23
N GLY A 272 10.35 10.40 3.45
CA GLY A 272 10.92 9.39 4.32
C GLY A 272 10.25 9.41 5.69
N TYR A 273 10.62 8.48 6.57
CA TYR A 273 10.19 8.55 7.96
C TYR A 273 11.02 9.58 8.74
N GLY A 274 10.49 10.03 9.88
CA GLY A 274 11.27 10.85 10.81
C GLY A 274 12.48 10.09 11.36
N LYS A 275 13.56 10.82 11.71
CA LYS A 275 14.83 10.24 12.21
C LYS A 275 14.96 10.22 13.74
N GLY A 276 14.06 10.88 14.46
CA GLY A 276 14.07 10.92 15.93
C GLY A 276 13.57 9.63 16.57
N VAL A 277 13.79 9.48 17.88
CA VAL A 277 13.33 8.31 18.66
C VAL A 277 11.81 8.31 18.85
N THR A 278 11.19 9.50 18.90
CA THR A 278 9.76 9.72 19.18
C THR A 278 8.92 9.90 17.91
N VAL A 279 9.50 9.69 16.73
CA VAL A 279 8.78 9.86 15.46
C VAL A 279 7.86 8.68 15.18
N PRO A 280 6.69 8.90 14.55
CA PRO A 280 5.80 7.79 14.23
C PRO A 280 6.45 6.87 13.20
N LEU A 281 6.30 5.58 13.42
CA LEU A 281 6.71 4.51 12.52
C LEU A 281 5.58 3.51 12.40
N PRO A 282 5.46 2.79 11.27
CA PRO A 282 4.53 1.67 11.19
C PRO A 282 4.89 0.61 12.24
N PRO A 283 3.91 -0.16 12.76
CA PRO A 283 4.12 -1.06 13.90
C PRO A 283 5.35 -1.97 13.77
N TYR A 284 5.63 -2.49 12.57
CA TYR A 284 6.78 -3.38 12.36
C TYR A 284 8.17 -2.73 12.50
N LEU A 285 8.25 -1.39 12.42
CA LEU A 285 9.48 -0.62 12.58
C LEU A 285 9.66 -0.03 13.98
N GLN A 286 8.67 -0.19 14.87
CA GLN A 286 8.74 0.31 16.23
C GLN A 286 9.62 -0.61 17.10
N ALA A 287 10.47 -0.01 17.95
CA ALA A 287 11.39 -0.74 18.81
C ALA A 287 10.67 -1.77 19.70
N ALA A 288 9.53 -1.38 20.27
CA ALA A 288 8.71 -2.23 21.14
C ALA A 288 8.23 -3.53 20.47
N ASN A 289 8.06 -3.50 19.14
CA ASN A 289 7.58 -4.65 18.38
C ASN A 289 8.70 -5.48 17.77
N TYR A 290 9.94 -5.00 17.75
CA TYR A 290 11.04 -5.61 17.00
C TYR A 290 11.26 -7.08 17.36
N ALA A 291 11.31 -7.41 18.66
CA ALA A 291 11.53 -8.79 19.11
C ALA A 291 10.41 -9.74 18.64
N ALA A 292 9.15 -9.30 18.77
CA ALA A 292 7.98 -10.07 18.35
C ALA A 292 7.95 -10.27 16.83
N VAL A 293 8.18 -9.21 16.05
CA VAL A 293 8.17 -9.30 14.58
C VAL A 293 9.35 -10.15 14.10
N LYS A 294 10.55 -10.03 14.69
CA LYS A 294 11.71 -10.88 14.38
C LYS A 294 11.42 -12.35 14.65
N ALA A 295 10.88 -12.69 15.82
CA ALA A 295 10.56 -14.07 16.19
C ALA A 295 9.48 -14.70 15.27
N ARG A 296 8.62 -13.87 14.69
CA ARG A 296 7.47 -14.30 13.87
C ARG A 296 7.69 -14.12 12.37
N ALA A 297 8.82 -13.54 11.93
CA ALA A 297 9.09 -13.25 10.52
C ALA A 297 9.01 -14.49 9.61
N GLY A 298 9.40 -15.66 10.14
CA GLY A 298 9.29 -16.94 9.45
C GLY A 298 7.87 -17.44 9.20
N ARG A 299 6.84 -16.80 9.79
CA ARG A 299 5.41 -17.10 9.54
C ARG A 299 4.84 -16.39 8.31
N VAL A 300 5.68 -15.64 7.59
CA VAL A 300 5.29 -14.94 6.35
C VAL A 300 5.73 -15.74 5.14
N THR A 301 4.75 -16.25 4.41
CA THR A 301 4.93 -16.87 3.09
C THR A 301 4.70 -15.81 2.03
N MET A 302 5.71 -15.53 1.19
CA MET A 302 5.65 -14.53 0.11
C MET A 302 5.60 -15.22 -1.24
N LEU A 303 4.55 -14.95 -2.03
CA LEU A 303 4.31 -15.60 -3.32
C LEU A 303 4.19 -14.58 -4.46
N HIS A 304 4.87 -14.86 -5.58
CA HIS A 304 4.63 -14.16 -6.85
C HIS A 304 3.42 -14.77 -7.57
N ALA A 305 2.23 -14.46 -7.07
CA ALA A 305 0.97 -15.07 -7.47
C ALA A 305 -0.18 -14.04 -7.53
N ASN A 306 -1.23 -14.39 -8.26
CA ASN A 306 -2.51 -13.72 -8.13
C ASN A 306 -3.23 -14.24 -6.86
N MET A 307 -3.98 -13.37 -6.18
CA MET A 307 -4.78 -13.75 -5.02
C MET A 307 -5.78 -14.86 -5.32
N THR A 308 -6.53 -14.74 -6.42
CA THR A 308 -7.53 -15.73 -6.83
C THR A 308 -6.89 -17.09 -7.08
N ASP A 309 -5.76 -17.15 -7.80
CA ASP A 309 -5.03 -18.40 -8.05
C ASP A 309 -4.51 -19.04 -6.74
N MET A 310 -4.01 -18.22 -5.82
CA MET A 310 -3.52 -18.68 -4.52
C MET A 310 -4.65 -19.27 -3.68
N LEU A 311 -5.81 -18.60 -3.63
CA LEU A 311 -6.99 -19.10 -2.93
C LEU A 311 -7.56 -20.35 -3.60
N ALA A 312 -7.61 -20.41 -4.93
CA ALA A 312 -8.04 -21.59 -5.68
C ALA A 312 -7.18 -22.83 -5.37
N ALA A 313 -5.88 -22.65 -5.16
CA ALA A 313 -4.97 -23.71 -4.76
C ALA A 313 -5.03 -24.07 -3.26
N ALA A 314 -5.75 -23.29 -2.45
CA ALA A 314 -5.87 -23.52 -1.01
C ALA A 314 -7.09 -24.38 -0.66
N ASP A 315 -6.98 -25.10 0.45
CA ASP A 315 -8.07 -25.90 1.00
C ASP A 315 -9.27 -25.04 1.41
N ALA A 316 -10.47 -25.64 1.38
CA ALA A 316 -11.67 -25.00 1.90
C ALA A 316 -11.52 -24.69 3.40
N ALA A 317 -12.17 -23.62 3.87
CA ALA A 317 -12.12 -23.18 5.27
C ALA A 317 -10.68 -23.11 5.85
N SER A 318 -9.73 -22.58 5.08
CA SER A 318 -8.32 -22.48 5.46
C SER A 318 -7.89 -21.11 5.99
N PHE A 319 -8.61 -20.01 5.67
CA PHE A 319 -8.22 -18.65 6.08
C PHE A 319 -9.24 -17.98 7.01
N ASN A 320 -8.73 -17.11 7.89
CA ASN A 320 -9.54 -16.32 8.82
C ASN A 320 -9.72 -14.87 8.35
N ARG A 321 -8.71 -14.29 7.71
CA ARG A 321 -8.66 -12.87 7.37
C ARG A 321 -8.17 -12.67 5.94
N TYR A 322 -8.81 -11.75 5.24
CA TYR A 322 -8.50 -11.41 3.86
C TYR A 322 -8.29 -9.91 3.71
N ILE A 323 -7.20 -9.50 3.05
CA ILE A 323 -6.90 -8.09 2.79
C ILE A 323 -6.55 -7.90 1.32
N PHE A 324 -7.34 -7.09 0.63
CA PHE A 324 -7.20 -6.87 -0.82
C PHE A 324 -6.70 -5.49 -1.22
N LEU A 325 -6.35 -4.63 -0.25
CA LEU A 325 -5.99 -3.24 -0.54
C LEU A 325 -7.07 -2.60 -1.43
N ASP A 326 -6.70 -1.82 -2.44
CA ASP A 326 -7.60 -1.27 -3.46
C ASP A 326 -7.67 -2.10 -4.76
N ALA A 327 -7.12 -3.32 -4.77
CA ALA A 327 -6.98 -4.10 -6.00
C ALA A 327 -8.32 -4.42 -6.69
N GLN A 328 -9.42 -4.46 -5.94
CA GLN A 328 -10.75 -4.76 -6.45
C GLN A 328 -11.33 -3.66 -7.34
N ASP A 329 -10.86 -2.41 -7.23
CA ASP A 329 -11.29 -1.31 -8.10
C ASP A 329 -10.92 -1.58 -9.58
N TRP A 330 -9.96 -2.45 -9.83
CA TRP A 330 -9.42 -2.71 -11.17
C TRP A 330 -9.98 -3.98 -11.79
N MET A 331 -10.66 -4.79 -10.99
CA MET A 331 -11.19 -6.07 -11.41
C MET A 331 -12.48 -5.86 -12.21
N SER A 332 -12.62 -6.59 -13.31
CA SER A 332 -13.91 -6.82 -13.97
C SER A 332 -14.85 -7.62 -13.07
N ASP A 333 -16.14 -7.63 -13.37
CA ASP A 333 -17.14 -8.38 -12.60
C ASP A 333 -16.81 -9.88 -12.59
N ALA A 334 -16.36 -10.43 -13.72
CA ALA A 334 -15.93 -11.83 -13.80
C ALA A 334 -14.75 -12.14 -12.85
N GLN A 335 -13.78 -11.22 -12.73
CA GLN A 335 -12.66 -11.38 -11.80
C GLN A 335 -13.09 -11.25 -10.33
N LEU A 336 -14.00 -10.30 -10.03
CA LEU A 336 -14.57 -10.16 -8.68
C LEU A 336 -15.36 -11.41 -8.27
N ILE A 337 -16.19 -11.95 -9.16
CA ILE A 337 -16.96 -13.17 -8.91
C ILE A 337 -16.02 -14.34 -8.63
N ALA A 338 -14.98 -14.53 -9.46
CA ALA A 338 -13.99 -15.58 -9.24
C ALA A 338 -13.24 -15.41 -7.91
N LEU A 339 -12.80 -14.19 -7.59
CA LEU A 339 -12.15 -13.90 -6.31
C LEU A 339 -13.08 -14.22 -5.13
N TRP A 340 -14.29 -13.68 -5.13
CA TRP A 340 -15.22 -13.81 -4.00
C TRP A 340 -15.76 -15.23 -3.84
N ALA A 341 -15.89 -16.01 -4.92
CA ALA A 341 -16.18 -17.44 -4.86
C ALA A 341 -15.08 -18.19 -4.07
N GLU A 342 -13.80 -17.94 -4.39
CA GLU A 342 -12.68 -18.56 -3.70
C GLU A 342 -12.50 -18.05 -2.26
N VAL A 343 -12.72 -16.76 -2.01
CA VAL A 343 -12.76 -16.20 -0.64
C VAL A 343 -13.81 -16.92 0.18
N THR A 344 -15.01 -17.07 -0.37
CA THR A 344 -16.13 -17.72 0.32
C THR A 344 -15.88 -19.21 0.56
N ARG A 345 -15.27 -19.92 -0.39
CA ARG A 345 -14.91 -21.34 -0.24
C ARG A 345 -13.82 -21.55 0.82
N THR A 346 -12.82 -20.68 0.83
CA THR A 346 -11.65 -20.80 1.72
C THR A 346 -11.87 -20.19 3.10
N ALA A 347 -12.99 -19.49 3.31
CA ALA A 347 -13.27 -18.78 4.55
C ALA A 347 -13.66 -19.73 5.70
N ARG A 348 -12.99 -19.57 6.84
CA ARG A 348 -13.42 -20.18 8.12
C ARG A 348 -14.65 -19.44 8.67
N PRO A 349 -15.43 -20.09 9.56
CA PRO A 349 -16.45 -19.38 10.34
C PRO A 349 -15.88 -18.13 11.03
N GLY A 350 -16.60 -17.01 10.95
CA GLY A 350 -16.13 -15.72 11.48
C GLY A 350 -15.00 -15.08 10.65
N ALA A 351 -14.81 -15.50 9.39
CA ALA A 351 -13.86 -14.86 8.50
C ALA A 351 -14.23 -13.39 8.25
N ARG A 352 -13.20 -12.56 8.06
CA ARG A 352 -13.35 -11.13 7.76
C ARG A 352 -12.56 -10.74 6.52
N VAL A 353 -13.18 -9.95 5.67
CA VAL A 353 -12.59 -9.39 4.46
C VAL A 353 -12.51 -7.88 4.62
N LEU A 354 -11.32 -7.33 4.40
CA LEU A 354 -11.07 -5.90 4.43
C LEU A 354 -10.47 -5.45 3.10
N PHE A 355 -11.01 -4.37 2.54
CA PHE A 355 -10.44 -3.75 1.36
C PHE A 355 -10.74 -2.26 1.35
N ARG A 356 -10.10 -1.54 0.44
CA ARG A 356 -10.29 -0.12 0.22
C ARG A 356 -10.76 0.14 -1.19
N THR A 357 -11.34 1.30 -1.42
CA THR A 357 -11.74 1.74 -2.77
C THR A 357 -11.43 3.21 -2.97
N ALA A 358 -11.31 3.61 -4.23
CA ALA A 358 -11.14 5.01 -4.61
C ALA A 358 -12.39 5.84 -4.31
N ALA A 359 -13.58 5.25 -4.49
CA ALA A 359 -14.87 5.85 -4.16
C ALA A 359 -15.21 5.66 -2.67
N GLU A 360 -16.25 6.35 -2.19
CA GLU A 360 -16.75 6.15 -0.82
C GLU A 360 -17.64 4.91 -0.67
N PRO A 361 -18.57 4.62 -1.61
CA PRO A 361 -19.39 3.41 -1.52
C PRO A 361 -18.59 2.14 -1.81
N THR A 362 -19.00 1.04 -1.20
CA THR A 362 -18.46 -0.29 -1.52
C THR A 362 -18.83 -0.71 -2.95
N LEU A 363 -17.90 -1.33 -3.66
CA LEU A 363 -18.09 -1.71 -5.07
C LEU A 363 -18.88 -3.01 -5.29
N LEU A 364 -19.16 -3.81 -4.26
CA LEU A 364 -19.71 -5.17 -4.46
C LEU A 364 -21.19 -5.24 -4.90
N PRO A 365 -22.11 -4.44 -4.32
CA PRO A 365 -23.53 -4.49 -4.70
C PRO A 365 -23.72 -4.20 -6.20
N GLY A 366 -24.47 -5.08 -6.88
CA GLY A 366 -24.69 -5.00 -8.34
C GLY A 366 -23.55 -5.57 -9.19
N ARG A 367 -22.37 -5.84 -8.62
CA ARG A 367 -21.22 -6.46 -9.31
C ARG A 367 -21.00 -7.93 -8.95
N LEU A 368 -21.56 -8.38 -7.82
CA LEU A 368 -21.58 -9.78 -7.41
C LEU A 368 -23.01 -10.36 -7.47
N PRO A 369 -23.16 -11.65 -7.80
CA PRO A 369 -24.40 -12.40 -7.61
C PRO A 369 -24.90 -12.32 -6.16
N ALA A 370 -26.22 -12.21 -5.99
CA ALA A 370 -26.86 -12.04 -4.68
C ALA A 370 -26.56 -13.23 -3.74
N ASP A 371 -26.63 -14.46 -4.25
CA ASP A 371 -26.33 -15.68 -3.49
C ASP A 371 -24.89 -15.74 -2.94
N LEU A 372 -23.94 -15.09 -3.62
CA LEU A 372 -22.57 -14.97 -3.14
C LEU A 372 -22.43 -13.84 -2.11
N LEU A 373 -23.00 -12.66 -2.41
CA LEU A 373 -22.89 -11.48 -1.54
C LEU A 373 -23.67 -11.65 -0.24
N ASP A 374 -24.84 -12.29 -0.28
CA ASP A 374 -25.72 -12.50 0.87
C ASP A 374 -25.11 -13.40 1.95
N ARG A 375 -24.04 -14.12 1.63
CA ARG A 375 -23.24 -14.88 2.62
C ARG A 375 -22.39 -13.98 3.52
N TRP A 376 -22.24 -12.71 3.15
CA TRP A 376 -21.42 -11.75 3.86
C TRP A 376 -22.27 -10.61 4.40
N GLU A 377 -21.96 -10.17 5.62
CA GLU A 377 -22.54 -9.00 6.25
C GLU A 377 -21.61 -7.80 6.03
N TYR A 378 -22.09 -6.77 5.35
CA TYR A 378 -21.37 -5.51 5.23
C TYR A 378 -21.50 -4.70 6.53
N ARG A 379 -20.38 -4.41 7.18
CA ARG A 379 -20.34 -3.63 8.42
C ARG A 379 -20.24 -2.15 8.10
N GLU A 380 -21.32 -1.55 7.63
CA GLU A 380 -21.33 -0.19 7.08
C GLU A 380 -20.83 0.88 8.08
N ASP A 381 -21.41 0.95 9.28
CA ASP A 381 -21.03 1.97 10.27
C ASP A 381 -19.57 1.83 10.69
N ALA A 382 -19.11 0.59 10.89
CA ALA A 382 -17.71 0.31 11.21
C ALA A 382 -16.80 0.71 10.03
N SER A 383 -17.20 0.41 8.79
CA SER A 383 -16.47 0.77 7.57
C SER A 383 -16.29 2.28 7.44
N ARG A 384 -17.35 3.07 7.72
CA ARG A 384 -17.28 4.54 7.74
C ARG A 384 -16.34 5.05 8.85
N ASP A 385 -16.39 4.45 10.05
CA ASP A 385 -15.48 4.79 11.14
C ASP A 385 -14.02 4.47 10.81
N TYR A 386 -13.73 3.27 10.31
CA TYR A 386 -12.38 2.88 9.86
C TYR A 386 -11.87 3.82 8.77
N THR A 387 -12.74 4.22 7.83
CA THR A 387 -12.39 5.18 6.79
C THR A 387 -11.98 6.52 7.40
N ARG A 388 -12.73 7.04 8.38
CA ARG A 388 -12.39 8.27 9.08
C ARG A 388 -11.05 8.19 9.80
N ARG A 389 -10.75 7.05 10.44
CA ARG A 389 -9.52 6.85 11.24
C ARG A 389 -8.29 6.45 10.44
N ASP A 390 -8.43 6.04 9.17
CA ASP A 390 -7.30 5.70 8.32
C ASP A 390 -6.43 6.95 8.05
N ARG A 391 -5.22 6.94 8.65
CA ARG A 391 -4.26 8.05 8.65
C ARG A 391 -3.62 8.33 7.30
N SER A 392 -3.70 7.40 6.36
CA SER A 392 -3.10 7.57 5.02
C SER A 392 -3.85 8.62 4.19
N ALA A 393 -5.16 8.76 4.43
CA ALA A 393 -6.08 9.62 3.70
C ALA A 393 -6.08 9.44 2.16
N ILE A 394 -5.64 8.27 1.68
CA ILE A 394 -5.55 7.99 0.23
C ILE A 394 -6.84 7.44 -0.36
N TYR A 395 -7.69 6.77 0.42
CA TYR A 395 -8.83 6.03 -0.11
C TYR A 395 -10.16 6.74 0.19
N GLY A 396 -11.15 6.52 -0.69
CA GLY A 396 -12.50 7.02 -0.49
C GLY A 396 -13.25 6.21 0.57
N GLY A 397 -12.99 4.91 0.65
CA GLY A 397 -13.62 4.01 1.62
C GLY A 397 -12.71 2.87 2.09
N VAL A 398 -12.90 2.45 3.33
CA VAL A 398 -12.44 1.20 3.95
C VAL A 398 -13.67 0.34 4.18
N HIS A 399 -13.70 -0.88 3.65
CA HIS A 399 -14.88 -1.75 3.68
C HIS A 399 -14.61 -3.06 4.38
N LEU A 400 -15.42 -3.34 5.41
CA LEU A 400 -15.38 -4.57 6.18
C LEU A 400 -16.60 -5.44 5.86
N TYR A 401 -16.34 -6.68 5.45
CA TYR A 401 -17.33 -7.74 5.30
C TYR A 401 -17.02 -8.89 6.25
N VAL A 402 -18.04 -9.43 6.89
CA VAL A 402 -17.94 -10.56 7.83
C VAL A 402 -18.75 -11.73 7.31
N LEU A 403 -18.17 -12.93 7.27
CA LEU A 403 -18.90 -14.12 6.85
C LEU A 403 -20.03 -14.40 7.85
N LYS A 404 -21.27 -14.52 7.35
CA LYS A 404 -22.42 -14.90 8.19
C LYS A 404 -22.24 -16.33 8.70
N GLY A 405 -22.72 -16.59 9.92
CA GLY A 405 -22.78 -17.95 10.44
C GLY A 405 -23.66 -18.84 9.56
N ALA A 406 -23.37 -20.14 9.51
CA ALA A 406 -24.24 -21.09 8.83
C ALA A 406 -25.58 -21.15 9.60
N GLY A 407 -26.60 -20.43 9.11
CA GLY A 407 -27.95 -20.38 9.70
C GLY A 407 -28.51 -18.99 10.02
N ALA A 408 -27.93 -17.90 9.51
CA ALA A 408 -28.52 -16.56 9.59
C ALA A 408 -29.37 -16.22 8.36
#